data_AF-A0A9P4DKI3-F1
#
_entry.id   AF-A0A9P4DKI3-F1
#
_cell.length_a   1.000
_cell.length_b   1.000
_cell.length_c   1.000
_cell.angle_alpha   90.00
_cell.angle_beta   90.00
_cell.angle_gamma   90.00
#
_symmetry.space_group_name_H-M   'P 1'
#
loop_
_entity.id
_entity.type
_entity.pdbx_description
1 polymer ?
#
loop_
_entity_poly.entity_id
_entity_poly.type
_entity_poly.pdbx_seq_one_letter_code
_entity_poly.pdbx_strand_id
1 'polypeptide(L)' 'MKQFLYIALVCGVIAGLGAFLHIPQYPSMTIPRIVAILGIISAMLTFKDKQISASLKFSALLINVLPLCGTFVASN' A
#
# COMPACT_ATOMS: atom_id res chain seq x y z
N MET A 1 6.33 17.09 2.78
CA MET A 1 6.21 15.68 3.23
C MET A 1 5.95 14.72 2.06
N LYS A 2 6.56 14.94 0.88
CA LYS A 2 6.35 14.08 -0.30
C LYS A 2 6.96 12.68 -0.13
N GLN A 3 7.97 12.53 0.72
CA GLN A 3 8.64 11.25 1.00
C GLN A 3 7.65 10.18 1.47
N PHE A 4 6.73 10.50 2.40
CA PHE A 4 5.72 9.56 2.86
C PHE A 4 4.74 9.14 1.77
N LEU A 5 4.41 10.03 0.84
CA LEU A 5 3.61 9.69 -0.34
C LEU A 5 4.35 8.69 -1.22
N TYR A 6 5.63 8.92 -1.49
CA TYR A 6 6.45 7.99 -2.30
C TYR A 6 6.60 6.63 -1.62
N ILE A 7 6.83 6.61 -0.30
CA ILE A 7 6.89 5.38 0.48
C ILE A 7 5.55 4.64 0.38
N ALA A 8 4.43 5.33 0.54
CA ALA A 8 3.10 4.74 0.40
C ALA A 8 2.88 4.14 -1.00
N LEU A 9 3.33 4.83 -2.06
CA LEU A 9 3.20 4.33 -3.44
C LEU A 9 4.05 3.08 -3.67
N VAL A 10 5.32 3.09 -3.24
CA VAL A 10 6.23 1.94 -3.38
C VAL A 10 5.70 0.74 -2.59
N CYS A 11 5.23 0.95 -1.36
CA CYS A 11 4.59 -0.08 -0.56
C CYS A 11 3.35 -0.66 -1.26
N GLY A 12 2.50 0.19 -1.84
CA GLY A 12 1.29 -0.25 -2.54
C GLY A 12 1.60 -1.11 -3.75
N VAL A 13 2.62 -0.72 -4.53
CA VAL A 13 3.09 -1.52 -5.68
C VAL A 13 3.61 -2.88 -5.23
N ILE A 14 4.49 -2.92 -4.22
CA ILE A 14 5.04 -4.19 -3.69
C ILE A 14 3.94 -5.09 -3.14
N ALA A 15 2.99 -4.52 -2.39
CA ALA A 15 1.87 -5.26 -1.84
C ALA A 15 0.93 -5.79 -2.94
N GLY A 16 0.60 -5.00 -3.96
CA GLY A 16 -0.21 -5.45 -5.10
C GLY A 16 0.48 -6.52 -5.93
N LEU A 17 1.78 -6.37 -6.14
CA LEU A 17 2.65 -7.35 -6.79
C LEU A 17 2.58 -8.71 -6.09
N GLY A 18 2.72 -8.75 -4.77
CA GLY A 18 2.63 -10.01 -4.05
C GLY A 18 1.19 -10.54 -3.89
N ALA A 19 0.21 -9.67 -3.61
CA ALA A 19 -1.16 -10.09 -3.32
C ALA A 19 -1.97 -10.49 -4.57
N PHE A 20 -1.76 -9.85 -5.72
CA PHE A 20 -2.54 -10.11 -6.94
C PHE A 20 -1.77 -10.91 -7.98
N LEU A 21 -0.50 -10.60 -8.19
CA LEU A 21 0.30 -11.22 -9.26
C LEU A 21 1.07 -12.47 -8.81
N HIS A 22 1.02 -12.82 -7.52
CA HIS A 22 1.58 -14.06 -6.96
C HIS A 22 3.03 -14.35 -7.42
N ILE A 23 3.83 -13.28 -7.54
CA ILE A 23 5.21 -13.39 -8.04
C ILE A 23 6.03 -14.23 -7.06
N PRO A 24 6.93 -15.11 -7.54
CA PRO A 24 7.62 -16.09 -6.71
C PRO A 24 8.53 -15.46 -5.65
N GLN A 25 8.89 -14.18 -5.83
CA GLN A 25 9.64 -13.37 -4.85
C GLN A 25 8.86 -13.15 -3.54
N TYR A 26 7.53 -13.26 -3.55
CA TYR A 26 6.64 -13.08 -2.41
C TYR A 26 5.83 -14.37 -2.17
N PRO A 27 6.47 -15.45 -1.68
CA PRO A 27 5.86 -16.77 -1.57
C PRO A 27 4.77 -16.87 -0.49
N SER A 28 4.63 -15.85 0.37
CA SER A 28 3.61 -15.80 1.41
C SER A 28 2.85 -14.48 1.40
N MET A 29 1.55 -14.54 1.72
CA MET A 29 0.68 -13.36 1.86
C MET A 29 1.05 -12.47 3.05
N THR A 30 1.96 -12.92 3.92
CA THR A 30 2.44 -12.16 5.08
C THR A 30 3.26 -10.95 4.66
N ILE A 31 4.16 -11.08 3.68
CA ILE A 31 5.01 -9.98 3.23
C ILE A 31 4.16 -8.86 2.61
N PRO A 32 3.28 -9.13 1.62
CA PRO A 32 2.40 -8.11 1.06
C PRO A 32 1.52 -7.42 2.11
N ARG A 33 1.05 -8.17 3.12
CA ARG A 33 0.22 -7.64 4.21
C ARG A 33 0.97 -6.63 5.08
N ILE A 34 2.18 -6.96 5.52
CA ILE A 34 3.01 -6.06 6.33
C ILE A 34 3.36 -4.80 5.52
N VAL A 35 3.76 -4.97 4.26
CA VAL A 35 4.12 -3.85 3.38
C VAL A 35 2.92 -2.93 3.12
N ALA A 36 1.73 -3.49 2.90
CA ALA A 36 0.50 -2.71 2.74
C ALA A 36 0.16 -1.88 3.99
N ILE A 37 0.31 -2.45 5.20
CA ILE A 37 0.07 -1.74 6.46
C ILE A 37 1.05 -0.56 6.61
N LEU A 38 2.34 -0.76 6.31
CA LEU A 38 3.33 0.32 6.31
C LEU A 38 3.01 1.42 5.31
N GLY A 39 2.49 1.05 4.13
CA GLY A 39 2.03 2.00 3.12
C GLY A 39 0.80 2.79 3.56
N ILE A 40 -0.16 2.16 4.24
CA ILE A 40 -1.33 2.85 4.83
C ILE A 40 -0.89 3.88 5.87
N ILE A 41 0.01 3.51 6.78
CA ILE A 41 0.53 4.44 7.79
C ILE A 41 1.22 5.62 7.11
N SER A 42 2.03 5.37 6.08
CA SER A 42 2.71 6.41 5.30
C SER A 42 1.72 7.32 4.54
N ALA A 43 0.65 6.74 3.98
CA ALA A 43 -0.42 7.50 3.35
C ALA A 43 -1.14 8.41 4.37
N MET A 44 -1.44 7.90 5.56
CA MET A 44 -2.05 8.69 6.64
C MET A 44 -1.16 9.85 7.10
N LEU A 45 0.15 9.65 7.21
CA LEU A 45 1.10 10.72 7.54
C LEU A 45 1.13 11.82 6.45
N THR A 46 0.90 11.44 5.20
CA THR A 46 0.82 12.38 4.07
C THR A 46 -0.41 13.29 4.13
N PHE A 47 -1.48 12.92 4.85
CA PHE A 47 -2.67 13.78 4.98
C PHE A 47 -2.39 15.12 5.65
N LYS A 48 -1.38 15.19 6.52
CA LYS A 48 -0.95 16.43 7.19
C LYS A 48 -0.36 17.47 6.22
N ASP A 49 0.03 17.06 5.01
CA ASP A 49 0.63 17.95 4.02
C ASP A 49 -0.43 18.66 3.16
N LYS A 50 -0.62 19.97 3.37
CA LYS A 50 -1.62 20.77 2.63
C LYS A 50 -1.25 21.01 1.16
N GLN A 51 -0.01 20.75 0.73
CA GLN A 51 0.42 20.98 -0.65
C GLN A 51 0.06 19.83 -1.59
N ILE A 52 -0.22 18.63 -1.05
CA ILE A 52 -0.59 17.46 -1.86
C ILE A 52 -2.10 17.44 -2.10
N SER A 53 -2.50 17.23 -3.35
CA SER A 53 -3.91 17.16 -3.73
C SER A 53 -4.64 16.05 -2.98
N ALA A 54 -5.92 16.31 -2.63
CA ALA A 54 -6.74 15.35 -1.91
C ALA A 54 -6.88 14.02 -2.67
N SER A 55 -6.99 14.09 -4.00
CA SER A 55 -7.04 12.91 -4.87
C SER A 55 -5.80 12.04 -4.73
N LEU A 56 -4.59 12.64 -4.71
CA LEU A 56 -3.34 11.89 -4.63
C LEU A 56 -3.14 11.22 -3.25
N LYS A 57 -3.65 11.85 -2.18
CA LYS A 57 -3.69 11.25 -0.84
C LYS A 57 -4.63 10.05 -0.79
N PHE A 58 -5.81 10.18 -1.40
CA PHE A 58 -6.78 9.10 -1.50
C PHE A 58 -6.25 7.93 -2.31
N SER A 59 -5.64 8.18 -3.47
CA SER A 59 -5.04 7.12 -4.28
C SER A 59 -3.90 6.41 -3.54
N ALA A 60 -3.08 7.15 -2.78
CA ALA A 60 -2.01 6.57 -1.95
C ALA A 60 -2.54 5.70 -0.81
N LEU A 61 -3.72 6.00 -0.28
CA LEU A 61 -4.40 5.13 0.68
C LEU A 61 -4.96 3.89 -0.01
N LEU A 62 -5.70 4.07 -1.11
CA LEU A 62 -6.39 3.00 -1.83
C LEU A 62 -5.45 1.96 -2.42
N ILE A 63 -4.30 2.39 -2.97
CA ILE A 63 -3.30 1.47 -3.54
C ILE A 63 -2.71 0.51 -2.49
N ASN A 64 -2.84 0.82 -1.19
CA ASN A 64 -2.42 -0.07 -0.10
C ASN A 64 -3.59 -0.84 0.53
N VAL A 65 -4.76 -0.21 0.68
CA VAL A 65 -5.95 -0.87 1.23
C VAL A 65 -6.42 -2.01 0.33
N LEU A 66 -6.41 -1.81 -0.98
CA LEU A 66 -6.88 -2.81 -1.95
C LEU A 66 -6.06 -4.12 -1.88
N PRO A 67 -4.72 -4.12 -1.99
CA PRO A 67 -3.95 -5.33 -1.83
C PRO A 67 -4.02 -5.90 -0.41
N LEU A 68 -4.14 -5.06 0.63
CA LEU A 68 -4.36 -5.56 1.99
C LEU A 68 -5.63 -6.43 2.07
N CYS A 69 -6.76 -5.93 1.54
CA CYS A 69 -7.99 -6.72 1.42
C CYS A 69 -7.78 -7.97 0.57
N GLY A 70 -7.08 -7.86 -0.56
CA GLY A 70 -6.69 -9.00 -1.40
C GLY A 70 -5.98 -10.11 -0.63
N THR A 71 -5.03 -9.76 0.24
CA THR A 71 -4.32 -10.75 1.09
C THR A 71 -5.21 -11.44 2.11
N PHE A 72 -6.34 -10.86 2.50
CA PHE A 72 -7.29 -11.51 3.42
C PHE A 72 -8.26 -12.40 2.66
N VAL A 73 -8.72 -11.98 1.48
CA VAL A 73 -9.59 -12.79 0.60
C VAL A 73 -8.84 -14.02 0.08
N ALA A 74 -7.60 -13.88 -0.36
CA ALA A 74 -6.80 -15.00 -0.88
C ALA A 74 -6.29 -15.96 0.21
N SER A 75 -6.45 -15.60 1.49
CA SER A 75 -6.00 -16.39 2.64
C SER A 75 -7.13 -17.21 3.29
N ASN A 76 -8.36 -17.12 2.75
CA ASN A 76 -9.58 -17.76 3.24
C ASN A 76 -10.07 -18.79 2.23
#